data_AF-A0AAI9X054-F1
#
_entry.id   AF-A0AAI9X054-F1
#
_cell.length_a   1.000
_cell.length_b   1.000
_cell.length_c   1.000
_cell.angle_alpha   90.00
_cell.angle_beta   90.00
_cell.angle_gamma   90.00
#
_symmetry.space_group_name_H-M   'P 1'
#
loop_
_entity.id
_entity.type
_entity.pdbx_description
1 polymer ?
#
loop_
_entity_poly.entity_id
_entity_poly.type
_entity_poly.pdbx_seq_one_letter_code
_entity_poly.pdbx_strand_id
1 'polypeptide(L)'
;MGGGFDKHLLLGLLLGTKVTDYKYLENIIQNRQLNQFHGYLIPNHIYKLDLLELSVSGTYNYKDTLAYKNLNLVEMIQIPTMVIPEKIDHSHIFEAIWSLVTHLKKDKTRKVDNLIIPGLGTGYGKLNEYDSTKIMILAIFLYNLNLSNLRLNQLKKSIMILFFFNKDYKMFRNQSDLSELERDVISEYGRNIEMKSGTIMELEELFKCVQL
;
A
#
# COMPACT_ATOMS: atom_id res chain seq x y z
N MET A 1 -13.15 -10.49 -2.89
CA MET A 1 -12.16 -11.17 -2.03
C MET A 1 -12.05 -12.63 -2.49
N GLY A 2 -11.70 -12.84 -3.77
CA GLY A 2 -12.07 -14.07 -4.50
C GLY A 2 -10.98 -15.13 -4.66
N GLY A 3 -9.72 -14.82 -4.33
CA GLY A 3 -8.60 -15.73 -4.54
C GLY A 3 -7.35 -15.29 -3.77
N GLY A 4 -6.25 -16.04 -3.91
CA GLY A 4 -4.97 -15.72 -3.27
C GLY A 4 -5.09 -15.48 -1.77
N PHE A 5 -4.41 -14.43 -1.29
CA PHE A 5 -4.38 -14.06 0.12
C PHE A 5 -5.78 -13.79 0.70
N ASP A 6 -6.64 -13.05 -0.01
CA ASP A 6 -7.98 -12.70 0.48
C ASP A 6 -8.80 -13.92 0.90
N LYS A 7 -8.82 -14.96 0.05
CA LYS A 7 -9.53 -16.20 0.33
C LYS A 7 -8.97 -16.88 1.58
N HIS A 8 -7.65 -16.96 1.70
CA HIS A 8 -6.99 -17.60 2.83
C HIS A 8 -7.12 -16.81 4.13
N LEU A 9 -7.14 -15.48 4.05
CA LEU A 9 -7.47 -14.61 5.17
C LEU A 9 -8.87 -14.93 5.69
N LEU A 10 -9.88 -14.95 4.80
CA LEU A 10 -11.26 -15.25 5.20
C LEU A 10 -11.40 -16.66 5.80
N LEU A 11 -10.74 -17.67 5.22
CA LEU A 11 -10.70 -19.02 5.80
C LEU A 11 -10.02 -19.02 7.18
N GLY A 12 -8.94 -18.27 7.36
CA GLY A 12 -8.27 -18.10 8.64
C GLY A 12 -9.16 -17.47 9.70
N LEU A 13 -9.98 -16.48 9.32
CA LEU A 13 -10.98 -15.84 10.20
C LEU A 13 -12.16 -16.76 10.54
N LEU A 14 -12.29 -17.92 9.90
CA LEU A 14 -13.32 -18.93 10.21
C LEU A 14 -12.83 -20.04 11.14
N LEU A 15 -11.52 -20.20 11.30
CA LEU A 15 -10.95 -21.29 12.11
C LEU A 15 -11.44 -21.23 13.56
N GLY A 16 -11.82 -22.39 14.10
CA GLY A 16 -12.40 -22.51 15.44
C GLY A 16 -13.90 -22.27 15.52
N THR A 17 -14.57 -21.99 14.40
CA THR A 17 -16.03 -21.83 14.32
C THR A 17 -16.69 -23.01 13.59
N LYS A 18 -18.03 -23.06 13.58
CA LYS A 18 -18.81 -24.04 12.81
C LYS A 18 -18.96 -23.68 11.33
N VAL A 19 -18.63 -22.45 10.95
CA VAL A 19 -18.73 -21.96 9.57
C VAL A 19 -17.44 -22.31 8.84
N THR A 20 -17.56 -23.01 7.70
CA THR A 20 -16.40 -23.49 6.93
C THR A 20 -16.27 -22.83 5.55
N ASP A 21 -17.36 -22.28 5.02
CA ASP A 21 -17.34 -21.60 3.72
C ASP A 21 -16.98 -20.11 3.87
N TYR A 22 -15.84 -19.72 3.30
CA TYR A 22 -15.37 -18.34 3.27
C TYR A 22 -16.34 -17.36 2.59
N LYS A 23 -17.22 -17.86 1.70
CA LYS A 23 -18.26 -17.04 1.06
C LYS A 23 -19.21 -16.43 2.06
N TYR A 24 -19.42 -17.08 3.21
CA TYR A 24 -20.22 -16.53 4.30
C TYR A 24 -19.66 -15.17 4.78
N LEU A 25 -18.36 -15.11 5.12
CA LEU A 25 -17.71 -13.87 5.52
C LEU A 25 -17.56 -12.89 4.37
N GLU A 26 -17.22 -13.38 3.17
CA GLU A 26 -17.10 -12.52 1.98
C GLU A 26 -18.39 -11.71 1.77
N ASN A 27 -19.56 -12.36 1.82
CA ASN A 27 -20.85 -11.69 1.62
C ASN A 27 -21.15 -10.65 2.69
N ILE A 28 -20.86 -10.95 3.97
CA ILE A 28 -21.08 -10.00 5.07
C ILE A 28 -20.21 -8.75 4.87
N ILE A 29 -18.93 -8.96 4.59
CA ILE A 29 -17.96 -7.90 4.40
C ILE A 29 -18.30 -7.06 3.17
N GLN A 30 -18.60 -7.71 2.03
CA GLN A 30 -18.97 -7.02 0.80
C GLN A 30 -20.25 -6.21 0.97
N ASN A 31 -21.31 -6.79 1.54
CA ASN A 31 -22.57 -6.06 1.75
C ASN A 31 -22.37 -4.83 2.63
N ARG A 32 -21.55 -4.95 3.68
CA ARG A 32 -21.21 -3.80 4.54
C ARG A 32 -20.48 -2.71 3.75
N GLN A 33 -19.45 -3.07 3.01
CA GLN A 33 -18.66 -2.12 2.21
C GLN A 33 -19.52 -1.46 1.11
N LEU A 34 -20.33 -2.24 0.39
CA LEU A 34 -21.22 -1.73 -0.65
C LEU A 34 -22.24 -0.73 -0.08
N ASN A 35 -22.84 -1.02 1.07
CA ASN A 35 -23.78 -0.12 1.72
C ASN A 35 -23.11 1.16 2.22
N GLN A 36 -21.93 1.05 2.82
CA GLN A 36 -21.22 2.19 3.40
C GLN A 36 -20.61 3.12 2.35
N PHE A 37 -20.14 2.56 1.22
CA PHE A 37 -19.41 3.31 0.18
C PHE A 37 -20.19 3.39 -1.14
N HIS A 38 -21.52 3.30 -1.06
CA HIS A 38 -22.43 3.47 -2.19
C HIS A 38 -22.07 2.62 -3.43
N GLY A 39 -21.63 1.39 -3.19
CA GLY A 39 -21.37 0.39 -4.22
C GLY A 39 -19.98 0.44 -4.87
N TYR A 40 -19.10 1.38 -4.51
CA TYR A 40 -17.78 1.49 -5.14
C TYR A 40 -16.65 1.74 -4.14
N LEU A 41 -15.56 0.98 -4.29
CA LEU A 41 -14.32 1.16 -3.54
C LEU A 41 -13.24 1.68 -4.49
N ILE A 42 -12.70 2.86 -4.16
CA ILE A 42 -11.68 3.55 -4.95
C ILE A 42 -10.35 2.81 -4.77
N PRO A 43 -9.62 2.50 -5.86
CA PRO A 43 -8.30 1.92 -5.76
C PRO A 43 -7.33 2.74 -4.90
N ASN A 44 -6.43 2.05 -4.20
CA ASN A 44 -5.39 2.60 -3.32
C ASN A 44 -5.92 3.43 -2.12
N HIS A 45 -7.23 3.42 -1.89
CA HIS A 45 -7.87 4.03 -0.72
C HIS A 45 -7.96 3.04 0.46
N ILE A 46 -7.99 3.59 1.68
CA ILE A 46 -8.05 2.80 2.91
C ILE A 46 -9.49 2.60 3.37
N TYR A 47 -9.89 1.34 3.48
CA TYR A 47 -11.19 0.93 4.02
C TYR A 47 -10.98 0.05 5.25
N LYS A 48 -11.29 0.59 6.42
CA LYS A 48 -11.17 -0.13 7.69
C LYS A 48 -12.39 -0.99 7.95
N LEU A 49 -12.14 -2.16 8.53
CA LEU A 49 -13.17 -3.02 9.10
C LEU A 49 -12.76 -3.44 10.50
N ASP A 50 -13.57 -3.07 11.49
CA ASP A 50 -13.47 -3.63 12.84
C ASP A 50 -14.03 -5.05 12.83
N LEU A 51 -13.17 -6.03 13.10
CA LEU A 51 -13.54 -7.44 13.04
C LEU A 51 -14.44 -7.84 14.22
N LEU A 52 -14.42 -7.10 15.34
CA LEU A 52 -15.29 -7.36 16.48
C LEU A 52 -16.77 -7.13 16.13
N GLU A 53 -17.02 -6.26 15.16
CA GLU A 53 -18.35 -5.96 14.63
C GLU A 53 -18.88 -7.01 13.64
N LEU A 54 -18.07 -8.00 13.25
CA LEU A 54 -18.50 -9.11 12.39
C LEU A 54 -19.32 -10.18 13.12
N SER A 55 -19.66 -9.96 14.38
CA SER A 55 -20.49 -10.88 15.16
C SER A 55 -21.95 -10.79 14.70
N VAL A 56 -22.37 -11.69 13.81
CA VAL A 56 -23.72 -11.72 13.24
C VAL A 56 -24.54 -12.82 13.92
N SER A 57 -25.74 -12.43 14.36
CA SER A 57 -26.72 -13.21 15.13
C SER A 57 -26.59 -14.73 15.03
N GLY A 58 -26.15 -15.37 16.12
CA GLY A 58 -26.26 -16.81 16.40
C GLY A 58 -25.33 -17.75 15.63
N THR A 59 -24.97 -17.44 14.39
CA THR A 59 -24.23 -18.37 13.50
C THR A 59 -22.73 -18.17 13.52
N TYR A 60 -22.26 -16.93 13.72
CA TYR A 60 -20.84 -16.60 13.70
C TYR A 60 -20.54 -15.47 14.70
N ASN A 61 -19.58 -15.72 15.59
CA ASN A 61 -19.05 -14.75 16.52
C ASN A 61 -17.53 -14.67 16.33
N TYR A 62 -17.03 -13.49 15.93
CA TYR A 62 -15.62 -13.31 15.62
C TYR A 62 -14.72 -13.61 16.82
N LYS A 63 -15.20 -13.33 18.04
CA LYS A 63 -14.45 -13.58 19.28
C LYS A 63 -14.21 -15.07 19.55
N ASP A 64 -14.96 -15.96 18.90
CA ASP A 64 -14.79 -17.40 19.05
C ASP A 64 -13.70 -17.98 18.15
N THR A 65 -13.23 -17.20 17.18
CA THR A 65 -12.23 -17.63 16.18
C THR A 65 -10.84 -17.80 16.77
N LEU A 66 -10.03 -18.67 16.16
CA LEU A 66 -8.61 -18.82 16.52
C LEU A 66 -7.81 -17.56 16.19
N ALA A 67 -8.19 -16.81 15.14
CA ALA A 67 -7.55 -15.55 14.79
C ALA A 67 -7.65 -14.53 15.93
N TYR A 68 -8.83 -14.39 16.54
CA TYR A 68 -9.00 -13.52 17.70
C TYR A 68 -8.26 -14.07 18.93
N LYS A 69 -8.50 -15.34 19.28
CA LYS A 69 -7.97 -15.96 20.50
C LYS A 69 -6.44 -16.04 20.55
N ASN A 70 -5.80 -16.30 19.41
CA ASN A 70 -4.36 -16.55 19.37
C ASN A 70 -3.54 -15.33 18.92
N LEU A 71 -4.08 -14.52 18.01
CA LEU A 71 -3.35 -13.40 17.41
C LEU A 71 -3.87 -12.03 17.87
N ASN A 72 -5.01 -11.99 18.56
CA ASN A 72 -5.71 -10.74 18.87
C ASN A 72 -5.86 -9.86 17.62
N LEU A 73 -6.14 -10.48 16.48
CA LEU A 73 -6.45 -9.76 15.25
C LEU A 73 -7.81 -9.08 15.46
N VAL A 74 -7.86 -7.76 15.34
CA VAL A 74 -9.08 -6.98 15.65
C VAL A 74 -9.53 -6.09 14.49
N GLU A 75 -8.65 -5.87 13.52
CA GLU A 75 -8.91 -4.99 12.41
C GLU A 75 -8.41 -5.62 11.11
N MET A 76 -9.17 -5.42 10.05
CA MET A 76 -8.75 -5.66 8.69
C MET A 76 -8.77 -4.33 7.94
N ILE A 77 -7.70 -4.06 7.21
CA ILE A 77 -7.62 -2.93 6.29
C ILE A 77 -7.73 -3.46 4.87
N GLN A 78 -8.76 -3.03 4.15
CA GLN A 78 -8.93 -3.30 2.74
C GLN A 78 -8.37 -2.15 1.91
N ILE A 79 -7.50 -2.48 0.97
CA ILE A 79 -6.92 -1.55 0.01
C ILE A 79 -7.12 -2.16 -1.37
N PRO A 80 -8.19 -1.79 -2.11
CA PRO A 80 -8.39 -2.28 -3.46
C PRO A 80 -7.22 -1.83 -4.33
N THR A 81 -6.46 -2.75 -4.92
CA THR A 81 -5.33 -2.38 -5.80
C THR A 81 -5.75 -2.19 -7.25
N MET A 82 -6.97 -2.60 -7.59
CA MET A 82 -7.55 -2.63 -8.95
C MET A 82 -9.08 -2.58 -8.87
N VAL A 83 -9.73 -2.08 -9.92
CA VAL A 83 -11.20 -2.04 -10.01
C VAL A 83 -11.75 -3.43 -10.33
N ILE A 84 -11.09 -4.12 -11.25
CA ILE A 84 -11.36 -5.51 -11.64
C ILE A 84 -10.04 -6.30 -11.66
N PRO A 85 -10.08 -7.64 -11.65
CA PRO A 85 -8.88 -8.47 -11.78
C PRO A 85 -8.12 -8.21 -13.10
N GLU A 86 -7.09 -7.38 -13.06
CA GLU A 86 -6.31 -6.97 -14.23
C GLU A 86 -4.86 -6.61 -13.91
N LYS A 87 -4.03 -6.46 -14.95
CA LYS A 87 -2.64 -6.01 -14.81
C LYS A 87 -2.62 -4.58 -14.29
N ILE A 88 -1.79 -4.31 -13.29
CA ILE A 88 -1.64 -2.97 -12.69
C ILE A 88 -0.27 -2.36 -13.01
N ASP A 89 -0.17 -1.04 -12.89
CA ASP A 89 1.12 -0.33 -12.95
C ASP A 89 1.89 -0.50 -11.62
N HIS A 90 3.21 -0.39 -11.68
CA HIS A 90 4.08 -0.40 -10.51
C HIS A 90 3.70 0.68 -9.48
N SER A 91 3.21 1.85 -9.90
CA SER A 91 2.85 2.95 -8.99
C SER A 91 1.72 2.58 -8.03
N HIS A 92 0.81 1.68 -8.42
CA HIS A 92 -0.34 1.30 -7.60
C HIS A 92 0.09 0.66 -6.27
N ILE A 93 1.15 -0.16 -6.29
CA ILE A 93 1.65 -0.81 -5.07
C ILE A 93 2.29 0.21 -4.14
N PHE A 94 3.02 1.16 -4.70
CA PHE A 94 3.59 2.25 -3.92
C PHE A 94 2.52 3.09 -3.27
N GLU A 95 1.51 3.50 -4.04
CA GLU A 95 0.37 4.29 -3.55
C GLU A 95 -0.41 3.56 -2.47
N ALA A 96 -0.68 2.26 -2.63
CA ALA A 96 -1.36 1.44 -1.63
C ALA A 96 -0.59 1.40 -0.30
N ILE A 97 0.72 1.16 -0.34
CA ILE A 97 1.56 1.16 0.86
C ILE A 97 1.69 2.57 1.44
N TRP A 98 1.86 3.59 0.61
CA TRP A 98 1.96 4.98 1.06
C TRP A 98 0.68 5.44 1.76
N SER A 99 -0.49 5.10 1.22
CA SER A 99 -1.79 5.30 1.83
C SER A 99 -1.91 4.57 3.17
N LEU A 100 -1.46 3.31 3.24
CA LEU A 100 -1.50 2.50 4.46
C LEU A 100 -0.67 3.15 5.57
N VAL A 101 0.60 3.46 5.31
CA VAL A 101 1.49 4.02 6.34
C VAL A 101 1.03 5.44 6.73
N THR A 102 0.54 6.23 5.78
CA THR A 102 -0.08 7.54 6.06
C THR A 102 -1.27 7.43 7.00
N HIS A 103 -2.12 6.44 6.76
CA HIS A 103 -3.30 6.19 7.57
C HIS A 103 -2.93 5.78 8.99
N LEU A 104 -2.01 4.83 9.14
CA LEU A 104 -1.54 4.35 10.44
C LEU A 104 -0.90 5.47 11.28
N LYS A 105 -0.17 6.41 10.66
CA LYS A 105 0.42 7.54 11.38
C LYS A 105 -0.58 8.62 11.78
N LYS A 106 -1.67 8.79 11.03
CA LYS A 106 -2.73 9.77 11.34
C LYS A 106 -3.62 9.32 12.50
N ASP A 107 -3.83 8.01 12.64
CA ASP A 107 -4.61 7.45 13.73
C ASP A 107 -3.82 7.46 15.06
N LYS A 108 -3.85 8.61 15.74
CA LYS A 108 -3.18 8.79 17.04
C LYS A 108 -3.86 8.03 18.18
N THR A 109 -5.05 7.49 17.96
CA THR A 109 -5.87 6.88 19.01
C THR A 109 -5.60 5.40 19.21
N ARG A 110 -5.01 4.74 18.19
CA ARG A 110 -4.70 3.32 18.23
C ARG A 110 -3.23 3.09 17.88
N LYS A 111 -2.55 2.37 18.77
CA LYS A 111 -1.22 1.84 18.51
C LYS A 111 -1.37 0.47 17.84
N VAL A 112 -0.90 0.36 16.60
CA VAL A 112 -0.80 -0.93 15.91
C VAL A 112 0.55 -1.55 16.29
N ASP A 113 0.52 -2.64 17.05
CA ASP A 113 1.74 -3.34 17.48
C ASP A 113 2.29 -4.24 16.37
N ASN A 114 1.40 -4.91 15.62
CA ASN A 114 1.75 -5.82 14.54
C ASN A 114 0.92 -5.52 13.29
N LEU A 115 1.58 -5.46 12.13
CA LEU A 115 0.96 -5.25 10.83
C LEU A 115 1.34 -6.41 9.91
N ILE A 116 0.34 -7.11 9.39
CA ILE A 116 0.54 -8.20 8.42
C ILE A 116 0.19 -7.65 7.05
N ILE A 117 1.16 -7.61 6.14
CA ILE A 117 0.98 -7.15 4.76
C ILE A 117 1.26 -8.32 3.81
N PRO A 118 0.34 -8.68 2.91
CA PRO A 118 0.62 -9.70 1.89
C PRO A 118 1.49 -9.12 0.77
N GLY A 119 2.06 -10.00 -0.07
CA GLY A 119 2.66 -9.57 -1.34
C GLY A 119 1.59 -8.96 -2.25
N LEU A 120 1.74 -7.68 -2.60
CA LEU A 120 0.74 -6.94 -3.36
C LEU A 120 1.02 -6.99 -4.87
N GLY A 121 -0.02 -7.14 -5.69
CA GLY A 121 0.10 -7.01 -7.16
C GLY A 121 0.68 -8.21 -7.92
N THR A 122 1.16 -9.24 -7.25
CA THR A 122 1.82 -10.41 -7.89
C THR A 122 0.83 -11.45 -8.44
N GLY A 123 -0.43 -11.44 -7.96
CA GLY A 123 -1.51 -12.28 -8.48
C GLY A 123 -2.07 -11.74 -9.80
N TYR A 124 -3.35 -11.35 -9.81
CA TYR A 124 -4.00 -10.79 -11.00
C TYR A 124 -3.30 -9.53 -11.55
N GLY A 125 -2.59 -8.79 -10.70
CA GLY A 125 -1.81 -7.61 -11.07
C GLY A 125 -0.62 -7.87 -11.99
N LYS A 126 -0.16 -9.14 -12.09
CA LYS A 126 0.94 -9.60 -12.96
C LYS A 126 2.25 -8.82 -12.79
N LEU A 127 2.51 -8.25 -11.61
CA LEU A 127 3.83 -7.71 -11.28
C LEU A 127 4.77 -8.85 -10.87
N ASN A 128 6.06 -8.72 -11.22
CA ASN A 128 7.09 -9.63 -10.72
C ASN A 128 7.23 -9.47 -9.19
N GLU A 129 7.46 -10.58 -8.48
CA GLU A 129 7.60 -10.58 -7.02
C GLU A 129 8.77 -9.73 -6.53
N TYR A 130 9.88 -9.69 -7.27
CA TYR A 130 11.04 -8.86 -6.99
C TYR A 130 10.68 -7.38 -7.03
N ASP A 131 10.04 -6.93 -8.12
CA ASP A 131 9.66 -5.53 -8.29
C ASP A 131 8.60 -5.11 -7.27
N SER A 132 7.59 -5.93 -7.03
CA SER A 132 6.59 -5.69 -5.99
C SER A 132 7.23 -5.51 -4.62
N THR A 133 8.13 -6.42 -4.23
CA THR A 133 8.84 -6.36 -2.95
C THR A 133 9.70 -5.11 -2.84
N LYS A 134 10.46 -4.78 -3.89
CA LYS A 134 11.30 -3.57 -3.97
C LYS A 134 10.47 -2.31 -3.80
N ILE A 135 9.31 -2.21 -4.46
CA ILE A 135 8.37 -1.08 -4.34
C ILE A 135 7.84 -0.96 -2.90
N MET A 136 7.37 -2.07 -2.32
CA MET A 136 6.81 -2.08 -0.96
C MET A 136 7.86 -1.64 0.08
N ILE A 137 9.08 -2.19 0.00
CA ILE A 137 10.19 -1.83 0.89
C ILE A 137 10.53 -0.35 0.74
N LEU A 138 10.68 0.15 -0.49
CA LEU A 138 11.02 1.55 -0.73
C LEU A 138 9.95 2.50 -0.19
N ALA A 139 8.67 2.20 -0.38
CA ALA A 139 7.58 3.01 0.13
C ALA A 139 7.64 3.15 1.67
N ILE A 140 7.83 2.03 2.37
CA ILE A 140 7.99 2.02 3.84
C ILE A 140 9.25 2.77 4.25
N PHE A 141 10.37 2.53 3.58
CA PHE A 141 11.64 3.17 3.86
C PHE A 141 11.56 4.69 3.69
N LEU A 142 11.12 5.19 2.53
CA LEU A 142 11.03 6.62 2.24
C LEU A 142 10.05 7.33 3.17
N TYR A 143 8.94 6.68 3.51
CA TYR A 143 7.99 7.25 4.45
C TYR A 143 8.64 7.50 5.82
N ASN A 144 9.42 6.54 6.31
CA ASN A 144 10.09 6.59 7.61
C ASN A 144 11.46 7.29 7.60
N LEU A 145 12.02 7.57 6.43
CA LEU A 145 13.31 8.25 6.29
C LEU A 145 13.26 9.62 7.00
N ASN A 146 14.03 9.77 8.07
CA ASN A 146 14.05 11.00 8.85
C ASN A 146 15.05 11.98 8.25
N LEU A 147 14.60 12.80 7.31
CA LEU A 147 15.29 14.02 6.90
C LEU A 147 14.71 15.17 7.71
N SER A 148 15.51 16.19 8.05
CA SER A 148 14.99 17.33 8.81
C SER A 148 13.74 17.91 8.12
N ASN A 149 12.79 18.47 8.89
CA ASN A 149 11.49 18.94 8.38
C ASN A 149 11.59 20.19 7.46
N LEU A 150 12.76 20.47 6.90
CA LEU A 150 12.97 21.50 5.90
C LEU A 150 12.33 21.07 4.58
N ARG A 151 11.75 22.04 3.87
CA ARG A 151 11.08 21.84 2.57
C ARG A 151 11.94 21.07 1.57
N LEU A 152 13.21 21.44 1.44
CA LEU A 152 14.16 20.81 0.51
C LEU A 152 14.37 19.32 0.81
N ASN A 153 14.37 18.95 2.09
CA ASN A 153 14.50 17.56 2.49
C ASN A 153 13.25 16.72 2.19
N GLN A 154 12.06 17.32 2.27
CA GLN A 154 10.84 16.65 1.81
C GLN A 154 10.83 16.51 0.28
N LEU A 155 11.36 17.51 -0.44
CA LEU A 155 11.52 17.43 -1.90
C LEU A 155 12.46 16.29 -2.31
N LYS A 156 13.55 16.03 -1.58
CA LYS A 156 14.41 14.86 -1.82
C LYS A 156 13.58 13.56 -1.92
N LYS A 157 12.65 13.33 -0.99
CA LYS A 157 11.77 12.15 -1.02
C LYS A 157 10.88 12.14 -2.26
N SER A 158 10.21 13.25 -2.57
CA SER A 158 9.35 13.36 -3.76
C SER A 158 10.12 13.08 -5.05
N ILE A 159 11.32 13.62 -5.17
CA ILE A 159 12.19 13.43 -6.33
C ILE A 159 12.69 11.99 -6.42
N MET A 160 13.04 11.36 -5.30
CA MET A 160 13.38 9.93 -5.28
C MET A 160 12.22 9.07 -5.81
N ILE A 161 10.97 9.39 -5.45
CA ILE A 161 9.80 8.67 -5.98
C ILE A 161 9.72 8.81 -7.50
N LEU A 162 9.94 10.02 -8.04
CA LEU A 162 9.94 10.24 -9.50
C LEU A 162 11.03 9.42 -10.19
N PHE A 163 12.28 9.52 -9.72
CA PHE A 163 13.40 8.74 -10.27
C PHE A 163 13.12 7.24 -10.20
N PHE A 164 12.59 6.75 -9.08
CA PHE A 164 12.30 5.34 -8.90
C PHE A 164 11.33 4.80 -9.97
N PHE A 165 10.33 5.60 -10.36
CA PHE A 165 9.39 5.26 -11.43
C PHE A 165 9.82 5.71 -12.83
N ASN A 166 11.09 6.08 -13.01
CA ASN A 166 11.63 6.63 -14.25
C ASN A 166 10.78 7.78 -14.81
N LYS A 167 10.26 8.65 -13.93
CA LYS A 167 9.50 9.84 -14.31
C LYS A 167 10.44 11.02 -14.44
N ASP A 168 10.37 11.68 -15.60
CA ASP A 168 11.17 12.87 -15.87
C ASP A 168 10.61 14.09 -15.10
N TYR A 169 11.38 14.58 -14.12
CA TYR A 169 11.02 15.76 -13.34
C TYR A 169 10.98 17.04 -14.21
N LYS A 170 11.66 17.07 -15.37
CA LYS A 170 11.63 18.22 -16.29
C LYS A 170 10.23 18.47 -16.85
N MET A 171 9.33 17.50 -16.73
CA MET A 171 7.92 17.64 -17.10
C MET A 171 7.13 18.62 -16.21
N PHE A 172 7.68 19.10 -15.09
CA PHE A 172 7.06 20.19 -14.33
C PHE A 172 7.05 21.53 -15.07
N ARG A 173 7.92 21.73 -16.08
CA ARG A 173 7.94 22.89 -17.00
C ARG A 173 8.09 24.27 -16.34
N ASN A 174 8.35 24.36 -15.04
CA ASN A 174 8.67 25.60 -14.35
C ASN A 174 10.19 25.76 -14.18
N GLN A 175 10.80 26.69 -14.91
CA GLN A 175 12.25 26.90 -14.89
C GLN A 175 12.81 27.27 -13.52
N SER A 176 12.05 28.01 -12.70
CA SER A 176 12.47 28.36 -11.34
C SER A 176 12.56 27.11 -10.46
N ASP A 177 11.53 26.26 -10.52
CA ASP A 177 11.47 25.03 -9.74
C ASP A 177 12.54 24.03 -10.22
N LEU A 178 12.72 23.90 -11.54
CA LEU A 178 13.76 23.05 -12.11
C LEU A 178 15.16 23.49 -11.67
N SER A 179 15.44 24.79 -11.70
CA SER A 179 16.73 25.33 -11.25
C SER A 179 16.98 25.06 -9.76
N GLU A 180 15.95 25.18 -8.92
CA GLU A 180 16.05 24.85 -7.49
C GLU A 180 16.29 23.36 -7.27
N LEU A 181 15.55 22.49 -7.96
CA LEU A 181 15.72 21.05 -7.87
C LEU A 181 17.10 20.62 -8.31
N GLU A 182 17.57 21.10 -9.46
CA GLU A 182 18.89 20.77 -9.99
C GLU A 182 20.00 21.26 -9.06
N ARG A 183 19.89 22.46 -8.50
CA ARG A 183 20.89 23.02 -7.58
C ARG A 183 20.94 22.28 -6.24
N ASP A 184 19.78 22.10 -5.59
CA ASP A 184 19.71 21.79 -4.15
C ASP A 184 19.26 20.35 -3.84
N VAL A 185 18.76 19.60 -4.82
CA VAL A 185 18.13 18.28 -4.60
C VAL A 185 18.74 17.19 -5.50
N ILE A 186 18.90 17.46 -6.79
CA ILE A 186 19.30 16.45 -7.79
C ILE A 186 20.81 16.46 -7.95
N SER A 187 21.42 15.28 -7.91
CA SER A 187 22.86 15.12 -8.14
C SER A 187 23.22 15.32 -9.61
N GLU A 188 24.50 15.50 -9.93
CA GLU A 188 24.95 15.53 -11.31
C GLU A 188 24.59 14.24 -12.07
N TYR A 189 24.69 13.09 -11.40
CA TYR A 189 24.27 11.80 -11.95
C TYR A 189 22.78 11.79 -12.31
N GLY A 190 21.91 12.25 -11.41
CA GLY A 190 20.46 12.31 -11.63
C GLY A 190 20.04 13.27 -12.73
N ARG A 191 20.84 14.30 -13.06
CA ARG A 191 20.57 15.21 -14.18
C ARG A 191 20.82 14.58 -15.55
N ASN A 192 21.75 13.62 -15.60
CA ASN A 192 22.30 13.04 -16.82
C ASN A 192 21.80 11.61 -17.09
N ILE A 193 21.07 10.99 -16.16
CA ILE A 193 20.52 9.64 -16.33
C ILE A 193 19.42 9.61 -17.41
N GLU A 194 19.43 8.56 -18.22
CA GLU A 194 18.38 8.30 -19.21
C GLU A 194 17.24 7.50 -18.59
N MET A 195 16.03 8.07 -18.61
CA MET A 195 14.85 7.44 -18.00
C MET A 195 14.29 6.32 -18.89
N LYS A 196 14.08 5.14 -18.30
CA LYS A 196 13.49 3.98 -18.98
C LYS A 196 12.01 3.83 -18.63
N SER A 197 11.14 4.43 -19.45
CA SER A 197 9.69 4.38 -19.26
C SER A 197 9.16 2.96 -19.11
N GLY A 198 8.23 2.75 -18.17
CA GLY A 198 7.60 1.46 -17.90
C GLY A 198 8.44 0.49 -17.05
N THR A 199 9.63 0.90 -16.61
CA THR A 199 10.47 0.14 -15.68
C THR A 199 10.65 0.91 -14.37
N ILE A 200 11.12 0.21 -13.33
CA ILE A 200 11.50 0.82 -12.05
C ILE A 200 13.01 0.78 -11.88
N MET A 201 13.57 1.84 -11.30
CA MET A 201 15.00 1.99 -11.06
C MET A 201 15.49 1.06 -9.94
N GLU A 202 16.74 0.59 -10.02
CA GLU A 202 17.35 -0.14 -8.90
C GLU A 202 17.67 0.82 -7.74
N LEU A 203 17.59 0.32 -6.50
CA LEU A 203 17.74 1.17 -5.31
C LEU A 203 19.12 1.83 -5.23
N GLU A 204 20.18 1.10 -5.58
CA GLU A 204 21.55 1.63 -5.60
C GLU A 204 21.72 2.78 -6.59
N GLU A 205 21.03 2.71 -7.73
CA GLU A 205 21.02 3.76 -8.74
C GLU A 205 20.19 4.95 -8.27
N LEU A 206 19.02 4.70 -7.69
CA LEU A 206 18.13 5.71 -7.14
C LEU A 206 18.82 6.66 -6.15
N PHE A 207 19.56 6.10 -5.20
CA PHE A 207 20.25 6.91 -4.18
C PHE A 207 21.39 7.77 -4.77
N LYS A 208 21.89 7.45 -5.97
CA LYS A 208 22.88 8.29 -6.67
C LYS A 208 22.23 9.50 -7.33
N CYS A 209 20.91 9.48 -7.61
CA CYS A 209 20.21 10.54 -8.33
C CYS A 209 19.92 11.79 -7.47
N VAL A 210 19.99 11.67 -6.15
CA VAL A 210 19.62 12.73 -5.20
C VAL A 210 20.81 13.07 -4.32
N GLN A 211 21.01 14.35 -4.02
CA GLN A 211 22.00 14.82 -3.07
C GLN A 211 21.52 14.45 -1.66
N LEU A 212 22.09 13.43 -1.02
CA LEU A 212 21.72 13.03 0.34
C LEU A 212 22.42 13.89 1.39
#